data_AF-A0A381XBQ0-F1
#
_entry.id   AF-A0A381XBQ0-F1
#
_cell.length_a   1.000
_cell.length_b   1.000
_cell.length_c   1.000
_cell.angle_alpha   90.00
_cell.angle_beta   90.00
_cell.angle_gamma   90.00
#
_symmetry.space_group_name_H-M   'P 1'
#
loop_
_entity.id
_entity.type
_entity.pdbx_description
1 polymer ?
#
loop_
_entity_poly.entity_id
_entity_poly.type
_entity_poly.pdbx_seq_one_letter_code
_entity_poly.pdbx_strand_id
1 'polypeptide(L)'
;MTEPGSGFIKATPPTVTIADTQKTEEATIAVRINNGVLGQPHFKNRGGGYTKFNAVAITGDGFADQFQLGLHFIVKDLSLLPGPGDNLTFESISDVIYKVGTAETLSGIAPNITAKLSLAPTMGNDESPIHDEAIVIRQNYSQCRLTGHDFLDVGTGNTLTTAYPSLYLAGHSSVYPPEQQNETIEFAGGRVFYASTDQDGNFRVGELFKVEQATGIVTINASQFDLTGLQELRLGAIIVGGTQAVIREFSKESTFVANSNNIVPTQRAIASYITSRISGGGSNVAANAVLAGVIKLHNLNEISHTGGSNINVDVIMHMKGVSGGPLAMAYFNNGIFNSMFQELSEDPEGYYEQTADL
;
A
#
# COMPACT_ATOMS: atom_id res chain seq x y z
N MET A 1 -21.47 13.31 -36.42
CA MET A 1 -21.35 12.00 -35.75
C MET A 1 -22.76 11.52 -35.52
N THR A 2 -23.14 10.45 -36.21
CA THR A 2 -24.52 10.12 -36.54
C THR A 2 -24.72 8.64 -36.28
N GLU A 3 -24.89 8.24 -35.03
CA GLU A 3 -25.67 7.06 -34.63
C GLU A 3 -25.81 7.05 -33.09
N PRO A 4 -27.00 7.27 -32.52
CA PRO A 4 -27.24 7.33 -31.07
C PRO A 4 -27.04 6.03 -30.29
N GLY A 5 -26.49 4.97 -30.91
CA GLY A 5 -26.31 3.68 -30.24
C GLY A 5 -27.63 2.92 -30.04
N SER A 6 -28.69 3.27 -30.78
CA SER A 6 -30.05 2.76 -30.57
C SER A 6 -30.63 2.16 -31.85
N GLY A 7 -31.42 1.08 -31.74
CA GLY A 7 -32.05 0.43 -32.90
C GLY A 7 -31.28 -0.76 -33.47
N PHE A 8 -30.16 -1.15 -32.86
CA PHE A 8 -29.51 -2.42 -33.15
C PHE A 8 -30.39 -3.59 -32.69
N ILE A 9 -30.54 -4.58 -33.57
CA ILE A 9 -31.23 -5.82 -33.27
C ILE A 9 -30.20 -6.93 -33.06
N LYS A 10 -30.45 -7.86 -32.13
CA LYS A 10 -29.52 -8.98 -31.85
C LYS A 10 -29.16 -9.80 -33.09
N ALA A 11 -30.05 -9.86 -34.08
CA ALA A 11 -29.83 -10.57 -35.34
C ALA A 11 -28.88 -9.84 -36.31
N THR A 12 -28.60 -8.55 -36.10
CA THR A 12 -27.70 -7.73 -36.93
C THR A 12 -26.95 -6.76 -36.02
N PRO A 13 -25.97 -7.25 -35.25
CA PRO A 13 -25.21 -6.42 -34.34
C PRO A 13 -24.30 -5.44 -35.09
N PRO A 14 -23.95 -4.29 -34.49
CA PRO A 14 -22.98 -3.38 -35.08
C PRO A 14 -21.62 -4.07 -35.18
N THR A 15 -20.93 -3.84 -36.29
CA THR A 15 -19.58 -4.36 -36.51
C THR A 15 -18.56 -3.41 -35.91
N VAL A 16 -17.73 -3.91 -34.99
CA VAL A 16 -16.59 -3.17 -34.45
C VAL A 16 -15.35 -3.60 -35.23
N THR A 17 -14.63 -2.64 -35.80
CA THR A 17 -13.36 -2.88 -36.48
C THR A 17 -12.26 -2.13 -35.74
N ILE A 18 -11.23 -2.86 -35.34
CA ILE A 18 -10.02 -2.29 -34.71
C ILE A 18 -8.90 -2.48 -35.72
N ALA A 19 -8.32 -1.36 -36.18
CA ALA A 19 -7.18 -1.37 -37.07
C ALA A 19 -5.92 -1.00 -36.28
N ASP A 20 -5.07 -1.99 -36.03
CA ASP A 20 -3.73 -1.80 -35.46
C ASP A 20 -2.70 -2.48 -36.37
N THR A 21 -1.72 -1.69 -36.82
CA THR A 21 -0.63 -2.12 -37.71
C THR A 21 0.49 -2.87 -36.99
N GLN A 22 0.48 -2.98 -35.66
CA GLN A 22 1.52 -3.64 -34.85
C GLN A 22 0.94 -4.65 -33.83
N LYS A 23 -0.27 -5.17 -34.04
CA LYS A 23 -0.86 -6.14 -33.12
C LYS A 23 -0.16 -7.50 -33.16
N THR A 24 0.11 -8.05 -31.99
CA THR A 24 0.61 -9.44 -31.81
C THR A 24 -0.52 -10.44 -31.63
N GLU A 25 -1.68 -10.01 -31.14
CA GLU A 25 -2.91 -10.81 -31.03
C GLU A 25 -4.14 -9.97 -31.42
N GLU A 26 -5.20 -10.64 -31.86
CA GLU A 26 -6.49 -10.01 -32.16
C GLU A 26 -7.23 -9.66 -30.86
N ALA A 27 -7.86 -8.49 -30.81
CA ALA A 27 -8.72 -8.14 -29.70
C ALA A 27 -10.02 -8.98 -29.73
N THR A 28 -10.31 -9.68 -28.65
CA THR A 28 -11.62 -10.33 -28.46
C THR A 28 -12.67 -9.27 -28.17
N ILE A 29 -13.66 -9.13 -29.05
CA ILE A 29 -14.73 -8.13 -28.92
C ILE A 29 -16.07 -8.83 -28.83
N ALA A 30 -16.81 -8.59 -27.75
CA ALA A 30 -18.19 -9.01 -27.60
C ALA A 30 -19.12 -7.79 -27.63
N VAL A 31 -19.90 -7.65 -28.71
CA VAL A 31 -20.87 -6.56 -28.84
C VAL A 31 -22.16 -6.95 -28.13
N ARG A 32 -22.43 -6.31 -26.99
CA ARG A 32 -23.64 -6.54 -26.18
C ARG A 32 -24.73 -5.54 -26.56
N ILE A 33 -25.91 -6.04 -26.91
CA ILE A 33 -27.09 -5.24 -27.29
C ILE A 33 -28.20 -5.50 -26.28
N ASN A 34 -28.60 -4.46 -25.58
CA ASN A 34 -29.70 -4.47 -24.61
C ASN A 34 -30.73 -3.38 -24.93
N ASN A 35 -31.95 -3.52 -24.41
CA ASN A 35 -33.00 -2.52 -24.53
C ASN A 35 -32.89 -1.51 -23.38
N GLY A 36 -33.32 -0.26 -23.59
CA GLY A 36 -33.31 0.78 -22.54
C GLY A 36 -31.96 1.47 -22.29
N VAL A 37 -30.97 1.29 -23.18
CA VAL A 37 -29.69 2.00 -23.11
C VAL A 37 -29.92 3.49 -23.34
N LEU A 38 -29.39 4.35 -22.46
CA LEU A 38 -29.48 5.80 -22.61
C LEU A 38 -28.70 6.22 -23.86
N GLY A 39 -29.41 6.61 -24.91
CA GLY A 39 -28.82 7.24 -26.09
C GLY A 39 -28.14 8.55 -25.72
N GLN A 40 -27.22 9.00 -26.58
CA GLN A 40 -26.55 10.29 -26.39
C GLN A 40 -27.60 11.40 -26.22
N PRO A 41 -27.50 12.24 -25.17
CA PRO A 41 -28.48 13.30 -24.95
C PRO A 41 -28.46 14.25 -26.15
N HIS A 42 -29.61 14.39 -26.82
CA HIS A 42 -29.77 15.33 -27.92
C HIS A 42 -30.48 16.59 -27.41
N PHE A 43 -29.96 17.75 -27.79
CA PHE A 43 -30.58 19.02 -27.45
C PHE A 43 -31.75 19.26 -28.40
N LYS A 44 -32.98 19.30 -27.87
CA LYS A 44 -34.18 19.70 -28.64
C LYS A 44 -34.11 21.17 -29.09
N ASN A 45 -33.43 22.02 -28.32
CA ASN A 45 -33.08 23.40 -28.69
C ASN A 45 -31.85 23.85 -27.90
N ARG A 46 -30.82 24.41 -28.56
CA ARG A 46 -29.55 24.83 -27.94
C ARG A 46 -29.60 26.28 -27.42
N GLY A 47 -30.76 26.74 -26.92
CA GLY A 47 -30.96 28.13 -26.50
C GLY A 47 -29.84 28.72 -25.63
N GLY A 48 -29.76 30.05 -25.57
CA GLY A 48 -28.77 30.76 -24.74
C GLY A 48 -29.33 31.13 -23.37
N GLY A 49 -28.46 31.19 -22.35
CA GLY A 49 -28.81 31.70 -21.00
C GLY A 49 -29.21 30.65 -19.95
N TYR A 50 -29.01 29.35 -20.23
CA TYR A 50 -29.29 28.31 -19.23
C TYR A 50 -28.22 28.28 -18.14
N THR A 51 -28.57 28.66 -16.92
CA THR A 51 -27.68 28.60 -15.74
C THR A 51 -27.88 27.34 -14.89
N LYS A 52 -29.00 26.61 -15.06
CA LYS A 52 -29.31 25.33 -14.39
C LYS A 52 -30.24 24.44 -15.24
N PHE A 53 -29.97 23.13 -15.26
CA PHE A 53 -30.84 22.12 -15.90
C PHE A 53 -32.01 21.78 -14.96
N ASN A 54 -33.26 22.06 -15.36
CA ASN A 54 -34.39 22.02 -14.42
C ASN A 54 -35.22 20.73 -14.36
N ALA A 55 -34.98 19.72 -15.22
CA ALA A 55 -35.47 18.35 -14.99
C ALA A 55 -34.94 17.42 -16.08
N VAL A 56 -34.19 16.39 -15.69
CA VAL A 56 -34.01 15.18 -16.50
C VAL A 56 -34.89 14.12 -15.86
N ALA A 57 -36.01 13.78 -16.50
CA ALA A 57 -36.83 12.66 -16.07
C ALA A 57 -36.23 11.38 -16.65
N ILE A 58 -35.48 10.65 -15.85
CA ILE A 58 -35.00 9.31 -16.19
C ILE A 58 -36.16 8.35 -15.90
N THR A 59 -36.94 8.01 -16.92
CA THR A 59 -37.98 6.98 -16.84
C THR A 59 -37.41 5.68 -17.38
N GLY A 60 -36.76 4.91 -16.51
CA GLY A 60 -36.25 3.58 -16.84
C GLY A 60 -35.63 2.92 -15.61
N ASP A 61 -35.99 1.66 -15.38
CA ASP A 61 -35.30 0.71 -14.53
C ASP A 61 -34.05 0.21 -15.28
N GLY A 62 -33.08 1.11 -15.46
CA GLY A 62 -31.86 0.79 -16.19
C GLY A 62 -31.11 -0.39 -15.56
N PHE A 63 -30.75 -1.39 -16.36
CA PHE A 63 -29.82 -2.45 -15.99
C PHE A 63 -28.38 -1.95 -16.17
N ALA A 64 -27.57 -2.03 -15.10
CA ALA A 64 -26.14 -1.77 -15.19
C ALA A 64 -25.44 -3.07 -15.64
N ASP A 65 -24.94 -3.09 -16.87
CA ASP A 65 -24.23 -4.24 -17.44
C ASP A 65 -22.77 -4.28 -16.95
N GLN A 66 -22.61 -4.47 -15.64
CA GLN A 66 -21.33 -4.48 -14.94
C GLN A 66 -20.99 -5.89 -14.47
N PHE A 67 -19.93 -6.44 -15.06
CA PHE A 67 -19.30 -7.68 -14.65
C PHE A 67 -18.57 -7.52 -13.32
N GLN A 68 -18.60 -8.57 -12.50
CA GLN A 68 -17.84 -8.62 -11.27
C GLN A 68 -16.42 -9.11 -11.59
N LEU A 69 -15.41 -8.34 -11.18
CA LEU A 69 -14.01 -8.57 -11.52
C LEU A 69 -13.14 -8.47 -10.28
N GLY A 70 -11.98 -9.12 -10.34
CA GLY A 70 -10.94 -9.02 -9.32
C GLY A 70 -11.11 -10.00 -8.16
N LEU A 71 -10.70 -9.56 -6.97
CA LEU A 71 -10.56 -10.42 -5.80
C LEU A 71 -11.90 -10.75 -5.14
N HIS A 72 -12.87 -9.83 -5.18
CA HIS A 72 -14.11 -9.94 -4.44
C HIS A 72 -15.29 -10.16 -5.36
N PHE A 73 -16.13 -11.12 -5.00
CA PHE A 73 -17.29 -11.53 -5.78
C PHE A 73 -18.51 -11.68 -4.87
N ILE A 74 -19.65 -11.13 -5.29
CA ILE A 74 -20.91 -11.18 -4.56
C ILE A 74 -21.77 -12.29 -5.16
N VAL A 75 -22.23 -13.17 -4.27
CA VAL A 75 -23.12 -14.28 -4.59
C VAL A 75 -24.41 -14.16 -3.78
N LYS A 76 -25.51 -14.59 -4.37
CA LYS A 76 -26.82 -14.70 -3.72
C LYS A 76 -27.29 -16.14 -3.69
N ASP A 77 -28.34 -16.42 -2.93
CA ASP A 77 -29.00 -17.72 -2.84
C ASP A 77 -28.06 -18.88 -2.46
N LEU A 78 -27.07 -18.59 -1.61
CA LEU A 78 -26.19 -19.62 -1.06
C LEU A 78 -26.96 -20.50 -0.06
N SER A 79 -26.98 -21.80 -0.34
CA SER A 79 -27.56 -22.82 0.52
C SER A 79 -26.84 -22.95 1.87
N LEU A 80 -25.53 -22.67 1.90
CA LEU A 80 -24.68 -22.66 3.08
C LEU A 80 -23.53 -21.65 2.87
N LEU A 81 -23.08 -21.02 3.96
CA LEU A 81 -21.92 -20.13 3.91
C LEU A 81 -20.64 -20.94 3.67
N PRO A 82 -19.84 -20.65 2.63
CA PRO A 82 -18.58 -21.34 2.38
C PRO A 82 -17.49 -20.95 3.38
N GLY A 83 -16.60 -21.90 3.64
CA GLY A 83 -15.40 -21.71 4.45
C GLY A 83 -14.18 -21.31 3.63
N PRO A 84 -13.11 -20.85 4.29
CA PRO A 84 -11.81 -20.64 3.65
C PRO A 84 -11.29 -21.97 3.09
N GLY A 85 -11.01 -21.99 1.80
CA GLY A 85 -10.49 -23.15 1.08
C GLY A 85 -11.53 -23.99 0.34
N ASP A 86 -12.80 -23.59 0.31
CA ASP A 86 -13.80 -24.27 -0.52
C ASP A 86 -13.49 -24.05 -2.01
N ASN A 87 -13.82 -25.04 -2.84
CA ASN A 87 -13.64 -24.95 -4.29
C ASN A 87 -14.90 -24.38 -4.93
N LEU A 88 -14.76 -23.33 -5.71
CA LEU A 88 -15.83 -22.70 -6.47
C LEU A 88 -15.58 -22.91 -7.97
N THR A 89 -16.62 -23.40 -8.65
CA THR A 89 -16.63 -23.57 -10.10
C THR A 89 -17.85 -22.88 -10.70
N PHE A 90 -17.66 -22.25 -11.85
CA PHE A 90 -18.72 -21.69 -12.67
C PHE A 90 -19.13 -22.70 -13.75
N GLU A 91 -20.35 -22.61 -14.26
CA GLU A 91 -20.81 -23.51 -15.32
C GLU A 91 -20.16 -23.16 -16.68
N SER A 92 -19.92 -21.87 -16.92
CA SER A 92 -19.27 -21.36 -18.12
C SER A 92 -17.74 -21.50 -18.12
N ILE A 93 -17.12 -21.68 -16.95
CA ILE A 93 -15.66 -21.73 -16.78
C ILE A 93 -15.28 -23.08 -16.19
N SER A 94 -14.86 -24.00 -17.04
CA SER A 94 -14.47 -25.36 -16.65
C SER A 94 -12.96 -25.54 -16.48
N ASP A 95 -12.14 -24.59 -16.96
CA ASP A 95 -10.68 -24.73 -16.98
C ASP A 95 -10.01 -24.27 -15.67
N VAL A 96 -10.70 -23.42 -14.89
CA VAL A 96 -10.17 -22.83 -13.66
C VAL A 96 -11.09 -23.14 -12.49
N ILE A 97 -10.49 -23.67 -11.42
CA ILE A 97 -11.16 -23.89 -10.13
C ILE A 97 -10.69 -22.80 -9.17
N TYR A 98 -11.63 -22.00 -8.68
CA TYR A 98 -11.34 -20.92 -7.75
C TYR A 98 -11.37 -21.42 -6.31
N LYS A 99 -10.42 -20.96 -5.48
CA LYS A 99 -10.42 -21.21 -4.05
C LYS A 99 -11.07 -20.03 -3.32
N VAL A 100 -12.03 -20.30 -2.44
CA VAL A 100 -12.65 -19.28 -1.59
C VAL A 100 -11.66 -18.89 -0.49
N GLY A 101 -11.31 -17.61 -0.37
CA GLY A 101 -10.43 -17.11 0.69
C GLY A 101 -11.21 -16.76 1.95
N THR A 102 -12.12 -15.80 1.86
CA THR A 102 -12.93 -15.28 2.96
C THR A 102 -14.37 -15.15 2.51
N ALA A 103 -15.32 -15.55 3.35
CA ALA A 103 -16.75 -15.38 3.11
C ALA A 103 -17.33 -14.44 4.16
N GLU A 104 -17.86 -13.30 3.71
CA GLU A 104 -18.52 -12.30 4.55
C GLU A 104 -20.01 -12.27 4.20
N THR A 105 -20.88 -12.57 5.16
CA THR A 105 -22.33 -12.47 4.95
C THR A 105 -22.75 -11.00 4.84
N LEU A 106 -23.36 -10.63 3.72
CA LEU A 106 -23.95 -9.31 3.53
C LEU A 106 -25.40 -9.26 4.04
N SER A 107 -26.18 -10.29 3.75
CA SER A 107 -27.58 -10.39 4.17
C SER A 107 -28.12 -11.82 4.05
N GLY A 108 -29.28 -12.08 4.69
CA GLY A 108 -29.98 -13.36 4.60
C GLY A 108 -29.56 -14.40 5.64
N ILE A 109 -30.27 -15.52 5.63
CA ILE A 109 -30.00 -16.73 6.43
C ILE A 109 -30.04 -17.94 5.51
N ALA A 110 -29.33 -19.01 5.86
CA ALA A 110 -29.36 -20.24 5.07
C ALA A 110 -30.81 -20.73 4.91
N PRO A 111 -31.25 -21.12 3.69
CA PRO A 111 -30.50 -21.37 2.47
C PRO A 111 -30.47 -20.22 1.45
N ASN A 112 -30.78 -18.98 1.84
CA ASN A 112 -30.82 -17.80 0.97
C ASN A 112 -29.84 -16.73 1.47
N ILE A 113 -28.56 -17.07 1.55
CA ILE A 113 -27.52 -16.14 2.00
C ILE A 113 -26.98 -15.34 0.81
N THR A 114 -26.86 -14.02 1.00
CA THR A 114 -26.05 -13.16 0.14
C THR A 114 -24.72 -12.91 0.82
N ALA A 115 -23.62 -13.29 0.17
CA ALA A 115 -22.28 -13.16 0.74
C ALA A 115 -21.31 -12.54 -0.25
N LYS A 116 -20.30 -11.86 0.29
CA LYS A 116 -19.11 -11.41 -0.41
C LYS A 116 -18.00 -12.43 -0.19
N LEU A 117 -17.58 -13.08 -1.26
CA LEU A 117 -16.49 -14.05 -1.27
C LEU A 117 -15.22 -13.38 -1.79
N SER A 118 -14.06 -13.78 -1.28
CA SER A 118 -12.78 -13.54 -1.96
C SER A 118 -12.33 -14.80 -2.71
N LEU A 119 -11.75 -14.63 -3.90
CA LEU A 119 -11.35 -15.73 -4.79
C LEU A 119 -9.84 -15.73 -5.03
N ALA A 120 -9.23 -16.92 -5.09
CA ALA A 120 -7.86 -17.12 -5.53
C ALA A 120 -7.80 -18.25 -6.57
N PRO A 121 -7.29 -18.02 -7.80
CA PRO A 121 -6.76 -16.77 -8.33
C PRO A 121 -7.83 -15.66 -8.49
N THR A 122 -7.39 -14.41 -8.72
CA THR A 122 -8.32 -13.29 -8.97
C THR A 122 -8.98 -13.42 -10.34
N MET A 123 -10.26 -13.09 -10.43
CA MET A 123 -11.02 -13.20 -11.67
C MET A 123 -10.62 -12.12 -12.70
N GLY A 124 -10.24 -12.57 -13.89
CA GLY A 124 -9.97 -11.71 -15.05
C GLY A 124 -11.24 -11.28 -15.82
N ASN A 125 -11.06 -10.48 -16.87
CA ASN A 125 -12.17 -10.04 -17.73
C ASN A 125 -12.79 -11.18 -18.52
N ASP A 126 -11.97 -12.11 -19.02
CA ASP A 126 -12.41 -13.24 -19.83
C ASP A 126 -13.11 -14.33 -19.00
N GLU A 127 -12.86 -14.32 -17.68
CA GLU A 127 -13.37 -15.29 -16.71
C GLU A 127 -14.53 -14.71 -15.89
N SER A 128 -15.13 -13.61 -16.33
CA SER A 128 -16.26 -13.02 -15.63
C SER A 128 -17.58 -13.66 -16.05
N PRO A 129 -18.32 -14.30 -15.11
CA PRO A 129 -19.57 -14.96 -15.42
C PRO A 129 -20.67 -13.95 -15.75
N ILE A 130 -21.67 -14.38 -16.51
CA ILE A 130 -22.87 -13.56 -16.74
C ILE A 130 -23.65 -13.37 -15.43
N HIS A 131 -24.45 -12.31 -15.35
CA HIS A 131 -25.32 -12.10 -14.19
C HIS A 131 -26.25 -13.30 -14.00
N ASP A 132 -26.46 -13.70 -12.75
CA ASP A 132 -27.29 -14.85 -12.35
C ASP A 132 -26.86 -16.21 -12.91
N GLU A 133 -25.58 -16.36 -13.27
CA GLU A 133 -25.02 -17.67 -13.58
C GLU A 133 -25.02 -18.60 -12.37
N ALA A 134 -25.33 -19.88 -12.60
CA ALA A 134 -25.25 -20.91 -11.57
C ALA A 134 -23.79 -21.15 -11.17
N ILE A 135 -23.56 -21.21 -9.87
CA ILE A 135 -22.25 -21.56 -9.29
C ILE A 135 -22.37 -22.84 -8.48
N VAL A 136 -21.30 -23.63 -8.47
CA VAL A 136 -21.20 -24.81 -7.62
C VAL A 136 -20.03 -24.63 -6.68
N ILE A 137 -20.32 -24.61 -5.38
CA ILE A 137 -19.30 -24.58 -4.33
C ILE A 137 -19.21 -25.97 -3.69
N ARG A 138 -18.03 -26.56 -3.75
CA ARG A 138 -17.71 -27.84 -3.09
C ARG A 138 -16.88 -27.57 -1.84
N GLN A 139 -17.52 -27.82 -0.69
CA GLN A 139 -16.85 -27.72 0.62
C GLN A 139 -16.05 -28.97 0.96
N ASN A 140 -16.48 -30.13 0.45
CA ASN A 140 -15.75 -31.38 0.59
C ASN A 140 -14.83 -31.55 -0.63
N TYR A 141 -13.53 -31.59 -0.38
CA TYR A 141 -12.52 -31.84 -1.39
C TYR A 141 -11.68 -33.06 -1.02
N SER A 142 -11.15 -33.73 -2.05
CA SER A 142 -10.17 -34.79 -1.84
C SER A 142 -8.86 -34.19 -1.33
N GLN A 143 -8.28 -34.79 -0.30
CA GLN A 143 -6.97 -34.39 0.19
C GLN A 143 -6.03 -35.59 0.19
N CYS A 144 -4.80 -35.37 -0.29
CA CYS A 144 -3.68 -36.26 -0.06
C CYS A 144 -2.82 -35.64 1.05
N ARG A 145 -2.44 -36.44 2.05
CA ARG A 145 -1.53 -36.01 3.11
C ARG A 145 -0.28 -36.86 3.11
N LEU A 146 0.87 -36.23 2.98
CA LEU A 146 2.19 -36.86 3.10
C LEU A 146 2.91 -36.33 4.32
N THR A 147 3.23 -37.22 5.26
CA THR A 147 3.95 -36.88 6.49
C THR A 147 5.40 -37.36 6.37
N GLY A 148 6.22 -36.62 5.60
CA GLY A 148 7.63 -36.93 5.40
C GLY A 148 7.90 -37.76 4.14
N HIS A 149 7.90 -37.11 2.98
CA HIS A 149 8.27 -37.69 1.70
C HIS A 149 9.57 -37.07 1.18
N ASP A 150 10.40 -37.84 0.49
CA ASP A 150 11.62 -37.34 -0.11
C ASP A 150 11.39 -37.05 -1.61
N PHE A 151 11.48 -35.79 -2.02
CA PHE A 151 11.32 -35.36 -3.41
C PHE A 151 12.69 -35.26 -4.09
N LEU A 152 13.43 -36.37 -4.11
CA LEU A 152 14.72 -36.44 -4.78
C LEU A 152 14.56 -36.42 -6.29
N ASP A 153 15.30 -35.52 -6.95
CA ASP A 153 15.48 -35.49 -8.40
C ASP A 153 14.17 -35.48 -9.22
N VAL A 154 13.08 -34.95 -8.65
CA VAL A 154 11.79 -34.85 -9.34
C VAL A 154 11.90 -33.83 -10.49
N GLY A 155 11.37 -34.18 -11.67
CA GLY A 155 11.45 -33.36 -12.88
C GLY A 155 12.67 -33.62 -13.78
N THR A 156 13.57 -34.52 -13.40
CA THR A 156 14.79 -34.85 -14.18
C THR A 156 14.57 -35.78 -15.39
N GLY A 157 13.31 -36.15 -15.66
CA GLY A 157 12.89 -36.93 -16.83
C GLY A 157 12.56 -38.40 -16.53
N ASN A 158 13.03 -39.33 -17.37
CA ASN A 158 12.75 -40.76 -17.28
C ASN A 158 13.92 -41.55 -16.68
N THR A 159 13.76 -42.87 -16.52
CA THR A 159 14.77 -43.76 -15.92
C THR A 159 16.14 -43.71 -16.58
N LEU A 160 16.22 -43.38 -17.88
CA LEU A 160 17.49 -43.25 -18.60
C LEU A 160 18.11 -41.87 -18.42
N THR A 161 17.32 -40.80 -18.30
CA THR A 161 17.82 -39.42 -18.16
C THR A 161 18.15 -39.06 -16.72
N THR A 162 17.35 -39.52 -15.76
CA THR A 162 17.63 -39.35 -14.31
C THR A 162 18.83 -40.20 -13.87
N ALA A 163 19.07 -41.35 -14.51
CA ALA A 163 20.19 -42.25 -14.20
C ALA A 163 20.32 -42.60 -12.69
N TYR A 164 19.18 -42.73 -12.00
CA TYR A 164 19.14 -43.19 -10.61
C TYR A 164 19.40 -44.70 -10.52
N PRO A 165 20.28 -45.20 -9.63
CA PRO A 165 21.04 -44.48 -8.59
C PRO A 165 22.47 -44.12 -8.99
N SER A 166 22.91 -44.43 -10.22
CA SER A 166 24.31 -44.21 -10.65
C SER A 166 24.76 -42.75 -10.55
N LEU A 167 23.81 -41.81 -10.57
CA LEU A 167 24.01 -40.39 -10.34
C LEU A 167 24.72 -40.09 -8.99
N TYR A 168 24.49 -40.91 -7.96
CA TYR A 168 25.10 -40.78 -6.64
C TYR A 168 26.47 -41.46 -6.51
N LEU A 169 26.84 -42.32 -7.45
CA LEU A 169 28.12 -43.05 -7.45
C LEU A 169 29.19 -42.38 -8.31
N ALA A 170 28.82 -41.90 -9.49
CA ALA A 170 29.77 -41.44 -10.52
C ALA A 170 29.77 -39.92 -10.73
N GLY A 171 28.90 -39.18 -10.03
CA GLY A 171 28.66 -37.77 -10.29
C GLY A 171 27.70 -37.58 -11.47
N HIS A 172 26.74 -36.69 -11.29
CA HIS A 172 25.62 -36.49 -12.20
C HIS A 172 25.81 -35.29 -13.13
N SER A 173 25.40 -35.44 -14.39
CA SER A 173 25.25 -34.34 -15.36
C SER A 173 23.97 -34.56 -16.17
N SER A 174 22.80 -34.53 -15.53
CA SER A 174 21.53 -34.43 -16.30
C SER A 174 21.44 -33.07 -16.98
N VAL A 175 20.92 -33.10 -18.20
CA VAL A 175 20.56 -31.90 -18.97
C VAL A 175 19.36 -31.17 -18.34
N TYR A 176 18.52 -31.91 -17.61
CA TYR A 176 17.31 -31.39 -16.97
C TYR A 176 17.53 -31.24 -15.46
N PRO A 177 17.51 -30.01 -14.91
CA PRO A 177 17.57 -29.80 -13.47
C PRO A 177 16.28 -30.29 -12.80
N PRO A 178 16.30 -30.61 -11.49
CA PRO A 178 15.08 -30.89 -10.73
C PRO A 178 14.10 -29.70 -10.81
N GLU A 179 12.82 -30.00 -11.03
CA GLU A 179 11.76 -29.00 -11.17
C GLU A 179 10.77 -29.10 -10.01
N GLN A 180 10.87 -28.16 -9.08
CA GLN A 180 10.07 -28.13 -7.86
C GLN A 180 8.54 -28.12 -8.13
N GLN A 181 8.10 -27.49 -9.22
CA GLN A 181 6.68 -27.40 -9.56
C GLN A 181 6.04 -28.76 -9.85
N ASN A 182 6.85 -29.77 -10.18
CA ASN A 182 6.37 -31.11 -10.51
C ASN A 182 6.32 -32.05 -9.30
N GLU A 183 6.73 -31.59 -8.11
CA GLU A 183 6.73 -32.40 -6.88
C GLU A 183 5.32 -32.67 -6.37
N THR A 184 4.45 -31.66 -6.44
CA THR A 184 3.06 -31.79 -6.06
C THR A 184 2.18 -31.09 -7.07
N ILE A 185 1.29 -31.86 -7.68
CA ILE A 185 0.31 -31.35 -8.63
C ILE A 185 -1.07 -31.54 -8.01
N GLU A 186 -1.79 -30.44 -7.84
CA GLU A 186 -3.19 -30.45 -7.44
C GLU A 186 -4.06 -30.66 -8.69
N PHE A 187 -4.97 -31.63 -8.65
CA PHE A 187 -5.86 -31.93 -9.78
C PHE A 187 -7.32 -31.91 -9.34
N ALA A 188 -8.20 -31.37 -10.20
CA ALA A 188 -9.65 -31.32 -10.00
C ALA A 188 -10.10 -30.73 -8.64
N GLY A 189 -9.35 -29.74 -8.13
CA GLY A 189 -9.62 -29.11 -6.84
C GLY A 189 -9.25 -29.98 -5.63
N GLY A 190 -8.59 -31.12 -5.84
CA GLY A 190 -7.95 -31.86 -4.77
C GLY A 190 -6.76 -31.09 -4.20
N ARG A 191 -6.44 -31.33 -2.93
CA ARG A 191 -5.33 -30.67 -2.23
C ARG A 191 -4.25 -31.66 -1.84
N VAL A 192 -3.00 -31.23 -1.89
CA VAL A 192 -1.87 -32.03 -1.40
C VAL A 192 -1.22 -31.29 -0.24
N PHE A 193 -1.37 -31.85 0.96
CA PHE A 193 -0.66 -31.38 2.15
C PHE A 193 0.56 -32.26 2.37
N TYR A 194 1.75 -31.68 2.39
CA TYR A 194 2.97 -32.46 2.49
C TYR A 194 3.99 -31.81 3.42
N ALA A 195 4.77 -32.67 4.07
CA ALA A 195 6.08 -32.33 4.61
C ALA A 195 7.13 -33.13 3.82
N SER A 196 8.13 -32.46 3.25
CA SER A 196 9.11 -33.10 2.37
C SER A 196 10.54 -32.57 2.53
N THR A 197 11.48 -33.36 2.01
CA THR A 197 12.88 -32.98 1.77
C THR A 197 13.18 -32.96 0.28
N ASP A 198 14.11 -32.11 -0.17
CA ASP A 198 14.62 -32.10 -1.55
C ASP A 198 16.06 -32.64 -1.66
N GLN A 199 16.59 -32.68 -2.88
CA GLN A 199 17.95 -33.12 -3.19
C GLN A 199 19.07 -32.35 -2.44
N ASP A 200 18.77 -31.13 -1.97
CA ASP A 200 19.70 -30.29 -1.22
C ASP A 200 19.47 -30.40 0.32
N GLY A 201 18.55 -31.28 0.74
CA GLY A 201 18.19 -31.52 2.12
C GLY A 201 17.28 -30.44 2.73
N ASN A 202 16.71 -29.54 1.91
CA ASN A 202 15.84 -28.49 2.41
C ASN A 202 14.50 -29.09 2.87
N PHE A 203 14.07 -28.73 4.07
CA PHE A 203 12.80 -29.19 4.63
C PHE A 203 11.68 -28.22 4.27
N ARG A 204 10.54 -28.74 3.79
CA ARG A 204 9.39 -27.95 3.35
C ARG A 204 8.09 -28.48 3.92
N VAL A 205 7.17 -27.58 4.27
CA VAL A 205 5.78 -27.90 4.64
C VAL A 205 4.86 -27.12 3.73
N GLY A 206 4.45 -27.74 2.62
CA GLY A 206 3.78 -27.04 1.52
C GLY A 206 4.62 -25.87 0.99
N GLU A 207 3.95 -24.76 0.67
CA GLU A 207 4.57 -23.49 0.30
C GLU A 207 4.76 -22.53 1.49
N LEU A 208 4.27 -22.93 2.67
CA LEU A 208 4.14 -22.04 3.83
C LEU A 208 5.44 -21.88 4.60
N PHE A 209 6.24 -22.93 4.64
CA PHE A 209 7.44 -23.02 5.46
C PHE A 209 8.54 -23.78 4.72
N LYS A 210 9.73 -23.18 4.65
CA LYS A 210 10.93 -23.79 4.08
C LYS A 210 12.12 -23.54 4.99
N VAL A 211 12.94 -24.57 5.21
CA VAL A 211 14.24 -24.51 5.87
C VAL A 211 15.29 -24.98 4.89
N GLU A 212 16.20 -24.10 4.54
CA GLU A 212 17.33 -24.43 3.68
C GLU A 212 18.53 -24.85 4.52
N GLN A 213 18.96 -26.12 4.40
CA GLN A 213 20.06 -26.62 5.22
C GLN A 213 21.42 -26.07 4.78
N ALA A 214 21.61 -25.83 3.48
CA ALA A 214 22.87 -25.32 2.96
C ALA A 214 23.13 -23.85 3.36
N THR A 215 22.09 -23.02 3.37
CA THR A 215 22.19 -21.58 3.65
C THR A 215 21.80 -21.23 5.10
N GLY A 216 21.09 -22.12 5.79
CA GLY A 216 20.51 -21.87 7.11
C GLY A 216 19.30 -20.92 7.09
N ILE A 217 18.79 -20.57 5.91
CA ILE A 217 17.68 -19.62 5.76
C ILE A 217 16.35 -20.33 6.03
N VAL A 218 15.51 -19.70 6.83
CA VAL A 218 14.12 -20.12 7.07
C VAL A 218 13.18 -19.12 6.42
N THR A 219 12.35 -19.58 5.49
CA THR A 219 11.33 -18.77 4.81
C THR A 219 9.95 -19.15 5.36
N ILE A 220 9.19 -18.13 5.77
CA ILE A 220 7.80 -18.24 6.24
C ILE A 220 6.93 -17.34 5.38
N ASN A 221 5.88 -17.88 4.77
CA ASN A 221 4.91 -17.07 4.05
C ASN A 221 3.91 -16.41 5.02
N ALA A 222 4.17 -15.14 5.36
CA ALA A 222 3.38 -14.39 6.34
C ALA A 222 1.95 -14.02 5.87
N SER A 223 1.62 -14.13 4.57
CA SER A 223 0.25 -13.82 4.10
C SER A 223 -0.73 -14.97 4.32
N GLN A 224 -0.23 -16.18 4.55
CA GLN A 224 -1.05 -17.38 4.75
C GLN A 224 -0.97 -17.93 6.18
N PHE A 225 -0.04 -17.43 7.00
CA PHE A 225 0.04 -17.72 8.42
C PHE A 225 -0.63 -16.62 9.24
N ASP A 226 -1.63 -17.00 10.03
CA ASP A 226 -2.14 -16.13 11.08
C ASP A 226 -1.13 -16.10 12.23
N LEU A 227 -0.36 -15.02 12.33
CA LEU A 227 0.59 -14.79 13.42
C LEU A 227 -0.08 -14.18 14.66
N THR A 228 -1.41 -14.04 14.67
CA THR A 228 -2.14 -13.57 15.85
C THR A 228 -1.99 -14.58 16.99
N GLY A 229 -1.55 -14.11 18.14
CA GLY A 229 -1.22 -14.97 19.29
C GLY A 229 0.25 -15.38 19.40
N LEU A 230 1.11 -15.01 18.45
CA LEU A 230 2.56 -15.12 18.65
C LEU A 230 3.01 -14.14 19.74
N GLN A 231 3.37 -14.66 20.91
CA GLN A 231 3.77 -13.84 22.05
C GLN A 231 5.14 -13.15 21.84
N GLU A 232 6.03 -13.76 21.05
CA GLU A 232 7.35 -13.23 20.71
C GLU A 232 7.91 -13.95 19.45
N LEU A 233 8.38 -13.20 18.44
CA LEU A 233 9.21 -13.74 17.36
C LEU A 233 10.67 -13.53 17.72
N ARG A 234 11.29 -14.56 18.33
CA ARG A 234 12.72 -14.53 18.64
C ARG A 234 13.52 -14.73 17.36
N LEU A 235 14.00 -13.63 16.77
CA LEU A 235 15.02 -13.70 15.74
C LEU A 235 16.29 -14.25 16.40
N GLY A 236 16.66 -15.48 16.03
CA GLY A 236 17.87 -16.12 16.53
C GLY A 236 19.08 -15.22 16.28
N ALA A 237 19.65 -14.70 17.37
CA ALA A 237 20.97 -14.12 17.49
C ALA A 237 21.51 -13.40 16.24
N ILE A 238 21.09 -12.14 16.01
CA ILE A 238 21.99 -11.21 15.33
C ILE A 238 23.00 -10.73 16.37
N ILE A 239 24.19 -11.34 16.37
CA ILE A 239 25.30 -10.92 17.22
C ILE A 239 25.87 -9.65 16.59
N VAL A 240 25.32 -8.50 16.96
CA VAL A 240 25.95 -7.20 16.69
C VAL A 240 26.30 -6.59 18.04
N GLY A 241 27.55 -6.79 18.48
CA GLY A 241 28.12 -6.03 19.60
C GLY A 241 27.96 -6.62 21.01
N GLY A 242 27.97 -7.95 21.17
CA GLY A 242 28.30 -8.61 22.45
C GLY A 242 27.26 -8.51 23.59
N THR A 243 26.14 -7.83 23.41
CA THR A 243 25.04 -7.80 24.37
C THR A 243 23.77 -8.31 23.69
N GLN A 244 23.15 -9.35 24.24
CA GLN A 244 21.89 -9.91 23.71
C GLN A 244 20.76 -8.89 23.90
N ALA A 245 20.41 -8.14 22.85
CA ALA A 245 19.22 -7.30 22.84
C ALA A 245 18.02 -8.14 22.37
N VAL A 246 17.02 -8.31 23.22
CA VAL A 246 15.78 -9.02 22.89
C VAL A 246 14.83 -8.03 22.23
N ILE A 247 14.61 -8.13 20.92
CA ILE A 247 13.62 -7.29 20.21
C ILE A 247 12.27 -8.00 20.25
N ARG A 248 11.28 -7.38 20.91
CA ARG A 248 9.92 -7.88 21.05
C ARG A 248 8.99 -7.38 19.94
N GLU A 249 9.16 -6.15 19.47
CA GLU A 249 8.30 -5.57 18.43
C GLU A 249 8.95 -4.41 17.66
N PHE A 250 8.42 -4.16 16.46
CA PHE A 250 8.70 -2.97 15.65
C PHE A 250 7.55 -1.97 15.79
N SER A 251 7.79 -0.84 16.46
CA SER A 251 6.76 0.12 16.80
C SER A 251 6.58 1.22 15.75
N LYS A 252 5.32 1.54 15.43
CA LYS A 252 4.92 2.69 14.59
C LYS A 252 4.57 3.93 15.42
N GLU A 253 4.70 3.84 16.74
CA GLU A 253 4.32 4.87 17.70
C GLU A 253 5.29 6.06 17.61
N SER A 254 4.77 7.29 17.54
CA SER A 254 5.54 8.51 17.24
C SER A 254 5.91 9.36 18.46
N THR A 255 5.42 9.01 19.64
CA THR A 255 5.63 9.77 20.89
C THR A 255 6.72 9.17 21.78
N PHE A 256 7.19 7.96 21.47
CA PHE A 256 8.22 7.22 22.20
C PHE A 256 7.93 7.10 23.70
N VAL A 257 6.66 6.88 24.06
CA VAL A 257 6.22 6.78 25.47
C VAL A 257 6.70 5.51 26.17
N ALA A 258 6.89 4.43 25.41
CA ALA A 258 7.35 3.15 25.94
C ALA A 258 8.89 3.17 26.08
N ASN A 259 9.39 3.45 27.29
CA ASN A 259 10.82 3.38 27.60
C ASN A 259 11.30 1.91 27.68
N SER A 260 11.64 1.32 26.53
CA SER A 260 12.03 -0.09 26.44
C SER A 260 13.20 -0.32 25.48
N ASN A 261 14.16 -1.14 25.92
CA ASN A 261 15.27 -1.62 25.07
C ASN A 261 14.86 -2.75 24.13
N ASN A 262 13.60 -3.20 24.24
CA ASN A 262 13.09 -4.34 23.50
C ASN A 262 12.14 -3.91 22.37
N ILE A 263 11.95 -2.60 22.14
CA ILE A 263 11.06 -2.05 21.12
C ILE A 263 11.92 -1.27 20.13
N VAL A 264 11.83 -1.62 18.84
CA VAL A 264 12.56 -0.90 17.78
C VAL A 264 11.58 0.03 17.05
N PRO A 265 11.81 1.35 17.01
CA PRO A 265 10.94 2.27 16.28
C PRO A 265 11.15 2.15 14.75
N THR A 266 10.08 2.34 13.99
CA THR A 266 10.16 2.43 12.52
C THR A 266 10.73 3.79 12.06
N GLN A 267 11.23 3.85 10.82
CA GLN A 267 11.74 5.11 10.22
C GLN A 267 10.73 6.26 10.31
N ARG A 268 9.44 5.98 10.05
CA ARG A 268 8.35 6.96 10.15
C ARG A 268 8.10 7.42 11.59
N ALA A 269 8.18 6.52 12.57
CA ALA A 269 8.07 6.86 13.98
C ALA A 269 9.18 7.82 14.42
N ILE A 270 10.44 7.51 14.06
CA ILE A 270 11.60 8.37 14.34
C ILE A 270 11.42 9.74 13.68
N ALA A 271 11.09 9.79 12.39
CA ALA A 271 10.89 11.04 11.67
C ALA A 271 9.77 11.89 12.30
N SER A 272 8.66 11.27 12.69
CA SER A 272 7.54 11.96 13.34
C SER A 272 7.90 12.48 14.74
N TYR A 273 8.67 11.74 15.53
CA TYR A 273 9.13 12.17 16.84
C TYR A 273 10.13 13.33 16.73
N ILE A 274 11.11 13.21 15.84
CA ILE A 274 12.07 14.29 15.61
C ILE A 274 11.34 15.54 15.10
N THR A 275 10.39 15.39 14.18
CA THR A 275 9.58 16.52 13.68
C THR A 275 8.80 17.16 14.82
N SER A 276 8.12 16.40 15.67
CA SER A 276 7.34 16.98 16.79
C SER A 276 8.22 17.68 17.83
N ARG A 277 9.50 17.30 17.97
CA ARG A 277 10.45 17.91 18.90
C ARG A 277 11.24 19.08 18.31
N ILE A 278 11.46 19.11 17.00
CA ILE A 278 12.31 20.11 16.33
C ILE A 278 11.47 21.15 15.59
N SER A 279 10.24 20.84 15.20
CA SER A 279 9.50 21.67 14.26
C SER A 279 8.01 21.64 14.54
N GLY A 280 7.47 22.80 14.96
CA GLY A 280 6.06 23.13 14.78
C GLY A 280 5.70 23.36 13.31
N GLY A 281 6.21 22.52 12.39
CA GLY A 281 5.91 22.56 10.96
C GLY A 281 6.47 23.76 10.20
N GLY A 282 7.78 23.79 9.94
CA GLY A 282 8.41 24.75 9.03
C GLY A 282 9.93 24.86 9.19
N SER A 283 10.59 25.58 8.27
CA SER A 283 12.03 25.94 8.29
C SER A 283 12.46 26.77 9.52
N ASN A 284 11.52 27.09 10.40
CA ASN A 284 11.73 27.86 11.62
C ASN A 284 11.62 26.92 12.83
N VAL A 285 12.70 26.82 13.61
CA VAL A 285 12.71 26.10 14.88
C VAL A 285 12.11 27.02 15.96
N ALA A 286 10.92 26.69 16.46
CA ALA A 286 10.32 27.39 17.59
C ALA A 286 10.90 26.85 18.91
N ALA A 287 12.10 27.32 19.27
CA ALA A 287 12.74 26.99 20.53
C ALA A 287 12.65 28.17 21.51
N ASN A 288 12.18 27.93 22.74
CA ASN A 288 12.15 28.95 23.81
C ASN A 288 13.55 29.45 24.18
N ALA A 289 14.57 28.62 23.96
CA ALA A 289 15.97 28.95 24.15
C ALA A 289 16.81 28.19 23.11
N VAL A 290 17.78 28.87 22.48
CA VAL A 290 18.80 28.22 21.64
C VAL A 290 20.15 28.43 22.31
N LEU A 291 20.85 27.32 22.62
CA LEU A 291 22.23 27.34 23.05
C LEU A 291 23.12 26.92 21.88
N ALA A 292 23.84 27.86 21.30
CA ALA A 292 24.83 27.64 20.26
C ALA A 292 26.24 27.74 20.88
N GLY A 293 26.77 26.60 21.32
CA GLY A 293 28.03 26.54 22.05
C GLY A 293 27.92 27.26 23.40
N VAL A 294 28.56 28.43 23.52
CA VAL A 294 28.55 29.25 24.75
C VAL A 294 27.55 30.42 24.69
N ILE A 295 26.97 30.69 23.52
CA ILE A 295 26.01 31.77 23.31
C ILE A 295 24.59 31.22 23.45
N LYS A 296 23.81 31.83 24.34
CA LYS A 296 22.41 31.51 24.61
C LYS A 296 21.52 32.63 24.09
N LEU A 297 20.57 32.29 23.24
CA LEU A 297 19.47 33.16 22.84
C LEU A 297 18.23 32.74 23.64
N HIS A 298 17.64 33.66 24.40
CA HIS A 298 16.53 33.36 25.31
C HIS A 298 15.47 34.47 25.28
N ASN A 299 14.21 34.12 25.57
CA ASN A 299 13.09 35.07 25.72
C ASN A 299 12.95 36.08 24.56
N LEU A 300 13.18 35.64 23.31
CA LEU A 300 13.15 36.40 22.04
C LEU A 300 14.09 37.62 21.93
N ASN A 301 14.53 38.23 23.03
CA ASN A 301 15.14 39.56 23.06
C ASN A 301 16.50 39.61 23.78
N GLU A 302 17.02 38.47 24.23
CA GLU A 302 18.29 38.41 24.96
C GLU A 302 19.30 37.46 24.30
N ILE A 303 20.49 37.99 24.03
CA ILE A 303 21.67 37.22 23.63
C ILE A 303 22.66 37.30 24.79
N SER A 304 22.96 36.17 25.43
CA SER A 304 23.84 36.09 26.59
C SER A 304 24.90 35.01 26.44
N HIS A 305 26.01 35.14 27.16
CA HIS A 305 27.06 34.13 27.20
C HIS A 305 26.90 33.30 28.48
N THR A 306 26.82 31.97 28.34
CA THR A 306 26.53 31.06 29.46
C THR A 306 27.65 31.05 30.51
N GLY A 307 28.88 31.37 30.11
CA GLY A 307 30.03 31.57 31.01
C GLY A 307 30.29 33.01 31.46
N GLY A 308 29.40 33.97 31.15
CA GLY A 308 29.54 35.37 31.58
C GLY A 308 30.61 36.22 30.86
N SER A 309 31.36 35.65 29.92
CA SER A 309 32.33 36.38 29.09
C SER A 309 31.66 37.31 28.08
N ASN A 310 32.39 38.34 27.63
CA ASN A 310 31.94 39.24 26.57
C ASN A 310 31.65 38.45 25.27
N ILE A 311 30.54 38.82 24.61
CA ILE A 311 30.24 38.34 23.26
C ILE A 311 30.98 39.25 22.29
N ASN A 312 32.01 38.72 21.65
CA ASN A 312 32.76 39.46 20.64
C ASN A 312 32.10 39.30 19.26
N VAL A 313 31.90 40.41 18.55
CA VAL A 313 31.40 40.39 17.18
C VAL A 313 32.34 41.21 16.30
N ASP A 314 33.12 40.49 15.49
CA ASP A 314 34.21 41.05 14.68
C ASP A 314 33.73 41.80 13.42
N VAL A 315 32.42 41.91 13.21
CA VAL A 315 31.81 42.62 12.09
C VAL A 315 31.02 43.83 12.57
N ILE A 316 31.01 44.90 11.77
CA ILE A 316 30.25 46.12 12.08
C ILE A 316 28.76 45.76 12.15
N MET A 317 28.17 45.85 13.35
CA MET A 317 26.74 45.69 13.54
C MET A 317 26.00 47.01 13.36
N HIS A 318 24.86 46.97 12.66
CA HIS A 318 23.91 48.06 12.62
C HIS A 318 22.89 47.88 13.75
N MET A 319 23.01 48.68 14.81
CA MET A 319 22.11 48.63 15.97
C MET A 319 21.15 49.82 15.96
N LYS A 320 19.84 49.59 16.15
CA LYS A 320 18.83 50.65 16.35
C LYS A 320 18.39 50.64 17.82
N GLY A 321 18.54 51.76 18.51
CA GLY A 321 18.21 51.87 19.94
C GLY A 321 19.29 51.25 20.82
N VAL A 322 20.34 52.03 21.11
CA VAL A 322 21.43 51.62 22.01
C VAL A 322 21.34 52.47 23.26
N SER A 323 21.35 51.85 24.44
CA SER A 323 21.29 52.53 25.73
C SER A 323 22.54 52.23 26.58
N GLY A 324 22.82 53.09 27.54
CA GLY A 324 23.94 52.90 28.48
C GLY A 324 25.32 53.26 27.90
N GLY A 325 26.32 52.44 28.23
CA GLY A 325 27.74 52.71 27.95
C GLY A 325 28.09 53.04 26.49
N PRO A 326 27.54 52.35 25.47
CA PRO A 326 27.86 52.66 24.07
C PRO A 326 27.24 53.98 23.58
N LEU A 327 26.06 54.39 24.10
CA LEU A 327 25.47 55.70 23.82
C LEU A 327 26.31 56.81 24.46
N ALA A 328 26.80 56.60 25.68
CA ALA A 328 27.71 57.53 26.35
C ALA A 328 29.04 57.67 25.59
N MET A 329 29.59 56.58 25.04
CA MET A 329 30.78 56.61 24.19
C MET A 329 30.51 57.34 22.86
N ALA A 330 29.34 57.15 22.24
CA ALA A 330 28.95 57.92 21.04
C ALA A 330 28.80 59.42 21.31
N TYR A 331 28.31 59.78 22.50
CA TYR A 331 28.17 61.17 22.95
C TYR A 331 29.54 61.82 23.25
N PHE A 332 30.47 61.08 23.85
CA PHE A 332 31.83 61.57 24.13
C PHE A 332 32.74 61.61 22.90
N ASN A 333 32.57 60.68 21.96
CA ASN A 333 33.40 60.61 20.75
C ASN A 333 32.92 61.56 19.65
N ASN A 334 31.64 61.97 19.64
CA ASN A 334 31.10 63.04 18.78
C ASN A 334 31.01 64.37 19.54
N GLY A 335 32.14 64.88 20.03
CA GLY A 335 32.21 66.14 20.78
C GLY A 335 31.54 67.31 20.05
N ILE A 336 30.64 68.01 20.76
CA ILE A 336 30.15 69.39 20.55
C ILE A 336 30.18 69.87 19.08
N PHE A 337 29.19 69.47 18.27
CA PHE A 337 28.69 70.32 17.19
C PHE A 337 27.17 70.22 17.09
N ASN A 338 26.55 71.35 17.41
CA ASN A 338 25.16 71.68 17.19
C ASN A 338 24.91 71.81 15.68
N SER A 339 24.20 70.87 15.05
CA SER A 339 23.23 71.13 13.98
C SER A 339 22.60 69.82 13.51
N MET A 340 21.28 69.84 13.33
CA MET A 340 20.39 68.72 12.96
C MET A 340 19.89 67.83 14.12
N PHE A 341 19.47 68.46 15.21
CA PHE A 341 18.22 68.03 15.84
C PHE A 341 17.09 68.68 15.03
N GLN A 342 16.70 68.05 13.93
CA GLN A 342 15.47 68.42 13.24
C GLN A 342 14.32 67.82 14.05
N GLU A 343 13.57 68.72 14.67
CA GLU A 343 12.33 68.49 15.40
C GLU A 343 11.44 67.48 14.65
N LEU A 344 11.07 66.40 15.34
CA LEU A 344 9.74 65.84 15.19
C LEU A 344 9.07 66.04 16.54
N SER A 345 8.39 67.17 16.65
CA SER A 345 7.42 67.47 17.70
C SER A 345 6.44 66.31 17.82
N GLU A 346 6.31 65.77 19.02
CA GLU A 346 5.12 65.02 19.43
C GLU A 346 3.92 65.96 19.30
N ASP A 347 2.94 65.58 18.47
CA ASP A 347 1.64 66.22 18.40
C ASP A 347 0.79 65.73 19.60
N PRO A 348 0.44 66.60 20.57
CA PRO A 348 -0.26 66.20 21.79
C PRO A 348 -1.78 66.05 21.60
N GLU A 349 -2.37 66.45 20.47
CA GLU A 349 -3.82 66.40 20.24
C GLU A 349 -4.15 65.84 18.85
N GLY A 350 -4.20 64.51 18.79
CA GLY A 350 -4.28 63.76 17.53
C GLY A 350 -5.38 64.18 16.56
N TYR A 351 -4.98 64.28 15.29
CA TYR A 351 -5.81 63.96 14.13
C TYR A 351 -4.94 63.22 13.11
N TYR A 352 -5.22 61.93 12.92
CA TYR A 352 -4.68 61.17 11.79
C TYR A 352 -5.31 61.67 10.49
N GLU A 353 -4.49 61.98 9.49
CA GLU A 353 -4.86 61.68 8.10
C GLU A 353 -3.92 60.62 7.53
N GLN A 354 -4.55 59.51 7.18
CA GLN A 354 -4.04 58.30 6.58
C GLN A 354 -3.62 58.55 5.13
N THR A 355 -2.39 58.23 4.76
CA THR A 355 -1.98 57.93 3.37
C THR A 355 -0.97 56.77 3.43
N ALA A 356 -1.40 55.54 3.17
CA ALA A 356 -1.43 54.86 1.87
C ALA A 356 -0.04 54.31 1.45
N ASP A 357 0.06 52.98 1.53
CA ASP A 357 0.84 52.04 0.72
C ASP A 357 2.27 52.40 0.29
N LEU A 358 3.22 51.55 0.71
CA LEU A 358 3.91 50.58 -0.17
C LEU A 358 4.58 49.47 0.66
#